data_AF-A0A7G3ZB66-F1
#
_entry.id   AF-A0A7G3ZB66-F1
#
_cell.length_a   1.000
_cell.length_b   1.000
_cell.length_c   1.000
_cell.angle_alpha   90.00
_cell.angle_beta   90.00
_cell.angle_gamma   90.00
#
_symmetry.space_group_name_H-M   'P 1'
#
loop_
_entity.id
_entity.type
_entity.pdbx_description
1 polymer ?
#
loop_
_entity_poly.entity_id
_entity_poly.type
_entity_poly.pdbx_seq_one_letter_code
_entity_poly.pdbx_strand_id
1 'polypeptide(L)'
;MQEGDDGTDKEYEWFSYYISVTSVLVLIIIWSLLPEDDANGLWNNSVFKAVLDVLPQRKWVIYSQCLVLMGMLYAYFAILMYNEDVLTPALDDLRTITDSRGETIICANDAELLKNYAFKETGGIIDLPIMDVCEILYAKDNATVS
;
A
#
# COMPACT_ATOMS: atom_id res chain seq x y z
N MET A 1 -32.27 0.03 -24.34
CA MET A 1 -32.01 0.64 -23.03
C MET A 1 -32.21 -0.43 -21.99
N GLN A 2 -31.13 -1.04 -21.54
CA GLN A 2 -31.12 -1.87 -20.34
C GLN A 2 -29.74 -1.69 -19.74
N GLU A 3 -29.68 -0.75 -18.82
CA GLU A 3 -28.50 -0.41 -18.01
C GLU A 3 -28.55 -1.38 -16.83
N GLY A 4 -27.64 -2.36 -16.86
CA GLY A 4 -27.58 -3.44 -15.89
C GLY A 4 -26.77 -2.99 -14.67
N ASP A 5 -27.45 -3.00 -13.53
CA ASP A 5 -26.94 -2.85 -12.16
C ASP A 5 -25.88 -3.94 -11.86
N ASP A 6 -24.58 -3.61 -11.98
CA ASP A 6 -23.42 -4.52 -11.73
C ASP A 6 -22.46 -3.95 -10.66
N GLY A 7 -22.91 -2.97 -9.88
CA GLY A 7 -22.08 -2.27 -8.89
C GLY A 7 -22.21 -2.80 -7.46
N THR A 8 -23.44 -3.09 -7.02
CA THR A 8 -23.74 -3.41 -5.61
C THR A 8 -23.28 -4.80 -5.19
N ASP A 9 -23.29 -5.79 -6.08
CA ASP A 9 -22.97 -7.19 -5.73
C ASP A 9 -21.50 -7.36 -5.34
N LYS A 10 -20.60 -6.60 -5.97
CA LYS A 10 -19.15 -6.65 -5.67
C LYS A 10 -18.82 -6.01 -4.33
N GLU A 11 -19.54 -4.97 -3.92
CA GLU A 11 -19.27 -4.26 -2.65
C GLU A 11 -19.55 -5.14 -1.43
N TYR A 12 -20.65 -5.91 -1.45
CA TYR A 12 -20.99 -6.85 -0.37
C TYR A 12 -20.05 -8.06 -0.32
N GLU A 13 -19.51 -8.48 -1.46
CA GLU A 13 -18.60 -9.61 -1.54
C GLU A 13 -17.30 -9.35 -0.75
N TRP A 14 -16.64 -8.21 -0.99
CA TRP A 14 -15.42 -7.83 -0.27
C TRP A 14 -15.65 -7.61 1.22
N PHE A 15 -16.80 -7.02 1.58
CA PHE A 15 -17.19 -6.85 2.97
C PHE A 15 -17.34 -8.22 3.67
N SER A 16 -18.01 -9.18 3.02
CA SER A 16 -18.19 -10.53 3.55
C SER A 16 -16.86 -11.27 3.72
N TYR A 17 -15.95 -11.18 2.73
CA TYR A 17 -14.61 -11.75 2.85
C TYR A 17 -13.82 -11.12 4.00
N TYR A 18 -13.85 -9.80 4.12
CA TYR A 18 -13.16 -9.11 5.21
C TYR A 18 -13.65 -9.58 6.58
N ILE A 19 -14.98 -9.62 6.79
CA ILE A 19 -15.57 -10.05 8.07
C ILE A 19 -15.27 -11.52 8.36
N SER A 20 -15.42 -12.40 7.36
CA SER A 20 -15.18 -13.83 7.54
C SER A 20 -13.71 -14.13 7.85
N VAL A 21 -12.77 -13.55 7.11
CA VAL A 21 -11.33 -13.71 7.35
C VAL A 21 -10.94 -13.13 8.71
N THR A 22 -11.43 -11.94 9.07
CA THR A 22 -11.16 -11.32 10.38
C THR A 22 -11.71 -12.17 11.53
N SER A 23 -12.92 -12.70 11.39
CA SER A 23 -13.51 -13.60 12.39
C SER A 23 -12.70 -14.88 12.56
N VAL A 24 -12.27 -15.50 11.46
CA VAL A 24 -11.43 -16.70 11.50
C VAL A 24 -10.09 -16.39 12.14
N LEU A 25 -9.45 -15.27 11.81
CA LEU A 25 -8.20 -14.84 12.41
C LEU A 25 -8.32 -14.69 13.94
N VAL A 26 -9.36 -14.01 14.40
CA VAL A 26 -9.62 -13.83 15.84
C VAL A 26 -9.83 -15.18 16.53
N LEU A 27 -10.60 -16.08 15.92
CA LEU A 27 -10.81 -17.43 16.46
C LEU A 27 -9.49 -18.21 16.54
N ILE A 28 -8.62 -18.12 15.53
CA ILE A 28 -7.31 -18.79 15.55
C ILE A 28 -6.40 -18.18 16.63
N ILE A 29 -6.42 -16.87 16.86
CA ILE A 29 -5.66 -16.22 17.93
C ILE A 29 -6.15 -16.68 19.30
N ILE A 30 -7.47 -16.64 19.53
CA ILE A 30 -8.08 -17.12 20.78
C ILE A 30 -7.73 -18.61 20.98
N TRP A 31 -7.85 -19.41 19.92
CA TRP A 31 -7.50 -20.82 19.94
C TRP A 31 -6.03 -21.04 20.29
N SER A 32 -5.11 -20.25 19.75
CA SER A 32 -3.67 -20.33 20.02
C SER A 32 -3.30 -19.99 21.47
N LEU A 33 -4.01 -19.04 22.10
CA LEU A 33 -3.71 -18.53 23.45
C LEU A 33 -4.35 -19.33 24.59
N LEU A 34 -5.37 -20.15 24.31
CA LEU A 34 -6.04 -20.93 25.35
C LEU A 34 -5.06 -21.95 25.99
N PRO A 35 -5.10 -22.18 27.32
CA PRO A 35 -4.24 -23.19 27.95
C PRO A 35 -4.60 -24.62 27.49
N GLU A 36 -3.62 -25.53 27.49
CA GLU A 36 -3.88 -26.96 27.33
C GLU A 36 -4.59 -27.47 28.60
N ASP A 37 -5.71 -28.16 28.44
CA ASP A 37 -6.52 -28.64 29.56
C ASP A 37 -5.91 -29.94 30.10
N ASP A 38 -5.48 -29.92 31.37
CA ASP A 38 -5.02 -31.12 32.07
C ASP A 38 -6.19 -32.09 32.30
N ALA A 39 -5.89 -33.38 32.50
CA ALA A 39 -6.86 -34.49 32.55
C ALA A 39 -8.04 -34.36 33.54
N ASN A 40 -8.02 -33.37 34.44
CA ASN A 40 -9.09 -33.06 35.41
C ASN A 40 -9.75 -31.68 35.17
N GLY A 41 -9.54 -31.09 34.00
CA GLY A 41 -9.92 -29.73 33.67
C GLY A 41 -11.38 -29.50 33.30
N LEU A 42 -11.76 -28.22 33.29
CA LEU A 42 -13.12 -27.71 33.18
C LEU A 42 -13.82 -28.06 31.84
N TRP A 43 -13.06 -28.52 30.84
CA TRP A 43 -13.52 -28.77 29.47
C TRP A 43 -13.74 -30.26 29.16
N ASN A 44 -13.77 -31.11 30.18
CA ASN A 44 -14.02 -32.56 30.06
C ASN A 44 -15.51 -32.92 29.78
N ASN A 45 -16.19 -32.11 28.96
CA ASN A 45 -17.50 -32.44 28.42
C ASN A 45 -17.31 -33.25 27.14
N SER A 46 -17.98 -34.40 27.03
CA SER A 46 -17.79 -35.37 25.93
C SER A 46 -18.00 -34.77 24.53
N VAL A 47 -18.91 -33.79 24.41
CA VAL A 47 -19.17 -33.06 23.16
C VAL A 47 -18.03 -32.12 22.79
N PHE A 48 -17.46 -31.42 23.78
CA PHE A 48 -16.39 -30.47 23.54
C PHE A 48 -15.13 -31.20 23.08
N LYS A 49 -14.80 -32.32 23.72
CA LYS A 49 -13.69 -33.19 23.33
C LYS A 49 -13.80 -33.68 21.87
N ALA A 50 -15.00 -34.10 21.44
CA ALA A 50 -15.22 -34.53 20.05
C ALA A 50 -14.99 -33.39 19.04
N VAL A 51 -15.34 -32.15 19.39
CA VAL A 51 -15.04 -30.97 18.57
C VAL A 51 -13.54 -30.65 18.57
N LEU A 52 -12.88 -30.79 19.72
CA LEU A 52 -11.44 -30.57 19.84
C LEU A 52 -10.62 -31.60 19.05
N ASP A 53 -11.09 -32.84 18.93
CA ASP A 53 -10.43 -33.88 18.15
C ASP A 53 -10.50 -33.62 16.63
N VAL A 54 -11.48 -32.83 16.16
CA VAL A 54 -11.60 -32.41 14.75
C VAL A 54 -10.70 -31.21 14.45
N LEU A 55 -10.45 -30.34 15.43
CA LEU A 55 -9.59 -29.17 15.25
C LEU A 55 -8.11 -29.57 15.15
N PRO A 56 -7.31 -28.86 14.33
CA PRO A 56 -5.88 -29.14 14.23
C PRO A 56 -5.19 -28.94 15.58
N GLN A 57 -4.21 -29.80 15.87
CA GLN A 57 -3.40 -29.71 17.08
C GLN A 57 -2.78 -28.32 17.22
N ARG A 58 -2.86 -27.73 18.42
CA ARG A 58 -2.39 -26.36 18.73
C ARG A 58 -1.01 -26.04 18.20
N LYS A 59 -0.06 -26.97 18.33
CA LYS A 59 1.33 -26.81 17.88
C LYS A 59 1.43 -26.49 16.39
N TRP A 60 0.62 -27.15 15.56
CA TRP A 60 0.59 -26.90 14.12
C TRP A 60 0.02 -25.52 13.77
N VAL A 61 -0.99 -25.07 14.53
CA VAL A 61 -1.56 -23.72 14.39
C VAL A 61 -0.53 -22.65 14.74
N ILE A 62 0.24 -22.85 15.80
CA ILE A 62 1.31 -21.92 16.19
C ILE A 62 2.42 -21.89 15.13
N TYR A 63 2.86 -23.06 14.66
CA TYR A 63 3.88 -23.14 13.62
C TYR A 63 3.44 -22.46 12.32
N SER A 64 2.17 -22.62 11.91
CA SER A 64 1.66 -21.95 10.71
C SER A 64 1.56 -20.44 10.88
N GLN A 65 1.12 -19.94 12.05
CA GLN A 65 1.12 -18.51 12.36
C GLN A 65 2.54 -17.92 12.31
N CYS A 66 3.51 -18.57 12.93
CA CYS A 66 4.92 -18.13 12.89
C CYS A 66 5.48 -18.12 11.47
N LEU A 67 5.15 -19.12 10.65
CA LEU A 67 5.57 -19.18 9.25
C LEU A 67 4.98 -18.01 8.45
N VAL A 68 3.68 -17.71 8.61
CA VAL A 68 3.03 -16.59 7.92
C VAL A 68 3.65 -15.26 8.36
N LEU A 69 3.85 -15.04 9.66
CA LEU A 69 4.46 -13.81 10.17
C LEU A 69 5.89 -13.61 9.66
N MET A 70 6.71 -14.67 9.67
CA MET A 70 8.05 -14.61 9.09
C MET A 70 8.00 -14.38 7.57
N GLY A 71 7.05 -14.99 6.87
CA GLY A 71 6.83 -14.75 5.44
C GLY A 71 6.49 -13.30 5.13
N MET A 72 5.61 -12.67 5.93
CA MET A 72 5.30 -11.25 5.79
C MET A 72 6.53 -10.38 6.02
N LEU A 73 7.31 -10.68 7.06
CA LEU A 73 8.56 -9.96 7.34
C LEU A 73 9.54 -10.05 6.17
N TYR A 74 9.75 -11.25 5.61
CA TYR A 74 10.60 -11.45 4.44
C TYR A 74 10.08 -10.69 3.21
N ALA A 75 8.77 -10.66 2.98
CA ALA A 75 8.19 -9.89 1.89
C ALA A 75 8.47 -8.38 2.05
N TYR A 76 8.38 -7.85 3.27
CA TYR A 76 8.74 -6.45 3.54
C TYR A 76 10.23 -6.17 3.29
N PHE A 77 11.14 -7.04 3.74
CA PHE A 77 12.55 -6.90 3.42
C PHE A 77 12.83 -6.96 1.92
N ALA A 78 12.17 -7.87 1.19
CA ALA A 78 12.33 -7.99 -0.25
C ALA A 78 11.84 -6.72 -0.98
N ILE A 79 10.70 -6.16 -0.58
CA ILE A 79 10.18 -4.90 -1.15
C ILE A 79 11.12 -3.73 -0.82
N LEU A 80 11.64 -3.67 0.42
CA LEU A 80 12.58 -2.64 0.83
C LEU A 80 13.86 -2.68 -0.02
N MET A 81 14.47 -3.87 -0.15
CA MET A 81 15.66 -4.06 -0.98
C MET A 81 15.37 -3.77 -2.46
N TYR A 82 14.20 -4.18 -2.97
CA TYR A 82 13.82 -3.86 -4.34
C TYR A 82 13.68 -2.35 -4.58
N ASN A 83 13.11 -1.62 -3.62
CA ASN A 83 13.00 -0.18 -3.70
C ASN A 83 14.39 0.50 -3.72
N GLU A 84 15.32 0.04 -2.89
CA GLU A 84 16.68 0.58 -2.83
C GLU A 84 17.55 0.17 -4.04
N ASP A 85 17.56 -1.11 -4.40
CA ASP A 85 18.52 -1.62 -5.38
C ASP A 85 18.04 -1.46 -6.83
N VAL A 86 16.72 -1.40 -7.06
CA VAL A 86 16.15 -1.39 -8.42
C VAL A 86 15.45 -0.08 -8.76
N LEU A 87 14.66 0.47 -7.83
CA LEU A 87 13.84 1.66 -8.11
C LEU A 87 14.57 2.97 -7.85
N THR A 88 15.45 3.04 -6.85
CA THR A 88 16.25 4.25 -6.63
C THR A 88 17.40 4.35 -7.62
N PRO A 89 17.55 5.49 -8.33
CA PRO A 89 18.69 5.72 -9.21
C PRO A 89 19.98 5.78 -8.38
N ALA A 90 21.11 5.42 -9.01
CA ALA A 90 22.41 5.52 -8.37
C ALA A 90 22.70 6.97 -7.93
N LEU A 91 23.42 7.14 -6.81
CA LEU A 91 23.68 8.46 -6.24
C LEU A 91 24.44 9.40 -7.20
N ASP A 92 25.28 8.83 -8.07
CA ASP A 92 26.06 9.56 -9.07
C ASP A 92 25.29 9.81 -10.40
N ASP A 93 24.02 9.37 -10.49
CA ASP A 93 23.18 9.60 -11.66
C ASP A 93 22.58 11.02 -11.63
N LEU A 94 22.69 11.75 -12.74
CA LEU A 94 22.07 13.06 -12.94
C LEU A 94 20.54 13.04 -12.77
N ARG A 95 19.92 11.87 -12.89
CA ARG A 95 18.49 11.66 -12.59
C ARG A 95 18.14 11.82 -11.11
N THR A 96 19.13 11.81 -10.21
CA THR A 96 18.94 12.11 -8.79
C THR A 96 18.80 13.62 -8.55
N ILE A 97 19.31 14.43 -9.47
CA ILE A 97 19.26 15.91 -9.42
C ILE A 97 18.12 16.45 -10.29
N THR A 98 17.86 15.83 -11.44
CA THR A 98 16.83 16.28 -12.38
C THR A 98 15.64 15.32 -12.40
N ASP A 99 14.45 15.82 -12.07
CA ASP A 99 13.23 15.02 -12.21
C ASP A 99 12.83 14.96 -13.69
N SER A 100 13.04 13.79 -14.31
CA SER A 100 12.62 13.51 -15.70
C SER A 100 11.11 13.62 -15.93
N ARG A 101 10.29 13.65 -14.86
CA ARG A 101 8.83 13.81 -14.91
C ARG A 101 8.36 15.21 -14.47
N GLY A 102 9.27 16.09 -14.11
CA GLY A 102 8.93 17.48 -13.81
C GLY A 102 8.55 18.22 -15.08
N GLU A 103 7.26 18.45 -15.30
CA GLU A 103 6.79 19.37 -16.35
C GLU A 103 6.79 20.80 -15.81
N THR A 104 7.56 21.67 -16.46
CA THR A 104 7.54 23.11 -16.20
C THR A 104 6.43 23.75 -17.02
N ILE A 105 5.51 24.46 -16.35
CA ILE A 105 4.36 25.09 -17.02
C ILE A 105 4.56 26.60 -17.01
N ILE A 106 4.93 27.14 -18.18
CA ILE A 106 5.10 28.58 -18.38
C ILE A 106 3.74 29.18 -18.77
N CYS A 107 3.13 29.93 -17.85
CA CYS A 107 1.89 30.67 -18.11
C CYS A 107 2.19 32.14 -18.43
N ALA A 108 1.55 32.71 -19.47
CA ALA A 108 1.74 34.11 -19.83
C ALA A 108 0.97 35.09 -18.91
N ASN A 109 -0.04 34.60 -18.19
CA ASN A 109 -0.90 35.42 -17.34
C ASN A 109 -1.35 34.64 -16.08
N ASP A 110 -1.37 35.31 -14.94
CA ASP A 110 -1.78 34.76 -13.64
C ASP A 110 -3.21 34.19 -13.67
N ALA A 111 -4.09 34.78 -14.48
CA ALA A 111 -5.47 34.30 -14.63
C ALA A 111 -5.56 32.90 -15.28
N GLU A 112 -4.62 32.56 -16.17
CA GLU A 112 -4.56 31.25 -16.83
C GLU A 112 -4.04 30.18 -15.87
N LEU A 113 -3.03 30.54 -15.08
CA LEU A 113 -2.48 29.69 -14.01
C LEU A 113 -3.57 29.33 -13.00
N LEU A 114 -4.31 30.34 -12.51
CA LEU A 114 -5.39 30.15 -11.54
C LEU A 114 -6.53 29.29 -12.08
N LYS A 115 -6.88 29.45 -13.36
CA LYS A 115 -7.99 28.71 -13.97
C LYS A 115 -7.66 27.26 -14.29
N ASN A 116 -6.42 26.97 -14.70
CA ASN A 116 -6.08 25.64 -15.26
C ASN A 116 -5.26 24.77 -14.30
N TYR A 117 -4.54 25.38 -13.35
CA TYR A 117 -3.51 24.69 -12.56
C TYR A 117 -3.64 24.87 -11.05
N ALA A 118 -4.40 25.85 -10.54
CA ALA A 118 -4.55 26.04 -9.09
C ALA A 118 -5.20 24.86 -8.35
N PHE A 119 -5.95 24.01 -9.05
CA PHE A 119 -6.61 22.83 -8.47
C PHE A 119 -5.83 21.52 -8.70
N LYS A 120 -4.72 21.58 -9.44
CA LYS A 120 -3.83 20.43 -9.63
C LYS A 120 -2.77 20.49 -8.55
N GLU A 121 -2.40 19.33 -8.00
CA GLU A 121 -1.29 19.28 -7.07
C GLU A 121 -0.02 19.76 -7.77
N THR A 122 0.54 20.87 -7.29
CA THR A 122 1.89 21.27 -7.67
C THR A 122 2.84 20.37 -6.89
N GLY A 123 3.36 19.34 -7.54
CA GLY A 123 4.51 18.62 -6.99
C GLY A 123 5.61 19.64 -6.72
N GLY A 124 6.12 19.69 -5.49
CA GLY A 124 7.23 20.58 -5.16
C GLY A 124 8.45 20.19 -5.98
N ILE A 125 8.67 20.86 -7.10
CA ILE A 125 9.88 20.72 -7.90
C ILE A 125 10.95 21.49 -7.13
N ILE A 126 11.83 20.76 -6.44
CA ILE A 126 12.96 21.36 -5.70
C ILE A 126 13.99 21.92 -6.69
N ASP A 127 14.17 21.26 -7.84
CA ASP A 127 15.12 21.65 -8.88
C ASP A 127 14.52 21.51 -10.28
N LEU A 128 14.66 22.55 -11.10
CA LEU A 128 14.24 22.54 -12.50
C LEU A 128 15.27 21.82 -13.39
N PRO A 129 14.84 21.11 -14.46
CA PRO A 129 15.77 20.64 -15.48
C PRO A 129 16.63 21.79 -15.99
N ILE A 130 17.95 21.59 -16.08
CA ILE A 130 18.90 22.67 -16.38
C ILE A 130 18.65 23.33 -17.76
N MET A 131 18.02 22.63 -18.69
CA MET A 131 17.59 23.20 -19.98
C MET A 131 16.44 24.20 -19.79
N ASP A 132 15.47 23.89 -18.95
CA ASP A 132 14.29 24.71 -18.67
C ASP A 132 14.65 25.95 -17.82
N VAL A 133 15.72 25.86 -17.00
CA VAL A 133 16.23 27.00 -16.22
C VAL A 133 16.60 28.17 -17.12
N CYS A 134 17.27 27.91 -18.25
CA CYS A 134 17.63 28.94 -19.22
C CYS A 134 16.39 29.58 -19.83
N GLU A 135 15.39 28.78 -20.18
CA GLU A 135 14.13 29.28 -20.75
C GLU A 135 13.43 30.22 -19.77
N ILE A 136 13.31 29.85 -18.50
CA ILE A 136 12.67 30.70 -17.49
C ILE A 136 13.47 31.99 -17.21
N LEU A 137 14.80 31.88 -17.05
CA LEU A 137 15.63 33.05 -16.72
C LEU A 137 15.65 34.09 -17.84
N TYR A 138 15.64 33.66 -19.10
CA TYR A 138 15.72 34.56 -20.27
C TYR A 138 14.36 34.85 -20.93
N ALA A 139 13.25 34.25 -20.47
CA ALA A 139 11.92 34.47 -21.04
C ALA A 139 11.50 35.95 -21.06
N LYS A 140 11.89 36.73 -20.04
CA LYS A 140 11.55 38.15 -19.93
C LYS A 140 12.35 39.06 -20.85
N ASP A 141 13.62 38.74 -21.09
CA ASP A 141 14.47 39.51 -22.00
C ASP A 141 13.99 39.35 -23.45
N ASN A 142 13.62 38.13 -23.85
CA ASN A 142 13.12 37.84 -25.19
C ASN A 142 11.78 38.52 -25.50
N ALA A 143 10.93 38.75 -24.49
CA ALA A 143 9.63 39.40 -24.66
C ALA A 143 9.71 40.92 -24.88
N THR A 144 10.89 41.54 -24.66
CA THR A 144 11.09 42.99 -24.82
C THR A 144 11.82 43.38 -26.12
N VAL A 145 12.23 42.39 -26.93
CA VAL A 145 13.02 42.59 -28.15
C VAL A 145 12.18 42.37 -29.44
N SER A 146 10.87 42.18 -29.31
CA SER A 146 9.89 42.14 -30.43
C SER A 146 8.92 43.31 -30.37
#